data_AF-A0A8T7HH27-F1
#
_entry.id   AF-A0A8T7HH27-F1
#
_cell.length_a   1.000
_cell.length_b   1.000
_cell.length_c   1.000
_cell.angle_alpha   90.00
_cell.angle_beta   90.00
_cell.angle_gamma   90.00
#
_symmetry.space_group_name_H-M   'P 1'
#
loop_
_entity.id
_entity.type
_entity.pdbx_description
1 polymer ?
#
loop_
_entity_poly.entity_id
_entity_poly.type
_entity_poly.pdbx_seq_one_letter_code
_entity_poly.pdbx_strand_id
1 'polypeptide(L)'
;LFPEEVNLFGEEKGISTFSAYAGSATRAYTMDDFIWAKKSNLINNPIGIGIVISLLFILSVGYIFFRYKQLAKKKNSWITTSLIWFIITFLLVNSATFNLPIGIFAFRTWLLMAVPISILCTEGLFFLFRLSSKYKIGKAIILILLVLAILQTSFSAKYTVNTANWYAGNFKTPQEIGAYVWLKTLPLDTKVFTFALAVEVTGFNKYICIWCDDEYNILQKGITGSTPDSVYNFLKRNNYEYFIVGASDFLKYGTNQTNDLLMGLLNSNKVTPAQNFENGAVILKVV
;
A
#
# COMPACT_ATOMS: atom_id res chain seq x y z
N LEU A 1 15.21 9.72 6.38
CA LEU A 1 16.05 9.40 7.55
C LEU A 1 15.44 8.19 8.24
N PHE A 2 15.75 7.00 7.73
CA PHE A 2 15.54 5.75 8.47
C PHE A 2 16.89 5.44 9.13
N PRO A 3 16.95 5.16 10.44
CA PRO A 3 18.20 4.80 11.07
C PRO A 3 18.68 3.44 10.55
N GLU A 4 19.94 3.39 10.14
CA GLU A 4 20.67 2.15 9.93
C GLU A 4 20.91 1.47 11.28
N GLU A 5 20.17 0.41 11.58
CA GLU A 5 20.58 -0.55 12.61
C GLU A 5 21.16 -1.80 11.93
N VAL A 6 22.49 -1.84 11.89
CA VAL A 6 23.27 -3.04 11.61
C VAL A 6 23.37 -3.84 12.91
N ASN A 7 22.56 -4.89 13.05
CA ASN A 7 22.74 -5.91 14.08
C ASN A 7 23.72 -6.98 13.58
N LEU A 8 24.93 -6.99 14.15
CA LEU A 8 26.07 -7.86 13.82
C LEU A 8 26.22 -9.08 14.74
N PHE A 9 25.21 -9.40 15.55
CA PHE A 9 25.24 -10.59 16.42
C PHE A 9 24.12 -11.56 16.05
N GLY A 10 24.52 -12.81 15.82
CA GLY A 10 23.64 -13.90 15.43
C GLY A 10 22.71 -14.31 16.57
N GLU A 11 21.50 -13.77 16.55
CA GLU A 11 20.34 -14.48 17.06
C GLU A 11 19.83 -15.40 15.95
N GLU A 12 19.55 -16.66 16.31
CA GLU A 12 18.76 -17.55 15.46
C GLU A 12 17.47 -16.81 15.09
N LYS A 13 17.42 -16.33 13.85
CA LYS A 13 16.26 -15.66 13.27
C LYS A 13 15.13 -16.69 13.22
N GLY A 14 14.39 -16.82 14.33
CA GLY A 14 13.02 -17.27 14.28
C GLY A 14 12.39 -16.51 13.13
N ILE A 15 11.92 -17.26 12.13
CA ILE A 15 11.60 -16.75 10.80
C ILE A 15 10.56 -15.64 10.95
N SER A 16 11.03 -14.40 11.08
CA SER A 16 10.25 -13.17 10.95
C SER A 16 9.94 -13.07 9.47
N THR A 17 8.98 -13.89 9.03
CA THR A 17 8.56 -13.98 7.64
C THR A 17 8.01 -12.64 7.15
N PHE A 18 7.52 -11.78 8.07
CA PHE A 18 7.11 -10.41 7.76
C PHE A 18 7.35 -9.48 8.97
N SER A 19 8.20 -8.46 8.81
CA SER A 19 8.43 -7.43 9.84
C SER A 19 7.11 -6.75 10.23
N ALA A 20 6.95 -6.44 11.52
CA ALA A 20 5.82 -5.65 12.06
C ALA A 20 5.61 -4.32 11.31
N TYR A 21 6.67 -3.81 10.68
CA TYR A 21 6.74 -2.55 9.96
C TYR A 21 6.77 -2.73 8.43
N ALA A 22 6.61 -3.94 7.91
CA ALA A 22 6.66 -4.21 6.48
C ALA A 22 5.50 -3.51 5.73
N GLY A 23 5.82 -2.91 4.59
CA GLY A 23 4.88 -2.20 3.72
C GLY A 23 5.00 -0.68 3.80
N SER A 24 4.87 -0.02 2.64
CA SER A 24 5.09 1.42 2.47
C SER A 24 4.14 2.34 3.26
N ALA A 25 3.07 1.79 3.83
CA ALA A 25 2.03 2.51 4.55
C ALA A 25 1.82 2.01 5.99
N THR A 26 2.67 1.10 6.47
CA THR A 26 2.55 0.55 7.82
C THR A 26 3.06 1.57 8.83
N ARG A 27 2.22 1.89 9.82
CA ARG A 27 2.54 2.80 10.92
C ARG A 27 1.82 2.36 12.20
N ALA A 28 2.25 2.87 13.34
CA ALA A 28 1.47 2.76 14.56
C ALA A 28 0.16 3.57 14.41
N TYR A 29 -0.97 2.92 14.68
CA TYR A 29 -2.30 3.53 14.68
C TYR A 29 -2.72 3.89 16.10
N THR A 30 -3.44 4.99 16.21
CA THR A 30 -4.04 5.52 17.44
C THR A 30 -5.56 5.41 17.37
N MET A 31 -6.27 5.58 18.49
CA MET A 31 -7.74 5.59 18.49
C MET A 31 -8.35 6.65 17.56
N ASP A 32 -7.65 7.78 17.39
CA ASP A 32 -8.04 8.83 16.46
C ASP A 32 -8.08 8.35 14.99
N ASP A 33 -7.19 7.41 14.62
CA ASP A 33 -7.18 6.79 13.30
C ASP A 33 -8.36 5.84 13.05
N PHE A 34 -8.99 5.30 14.09
CA PHE A 34 -10.20 4.46 13.97
C PHE A 34 -11.46 5.31 13.93
N ILE A 35 -11.56 6.32 14.78
CA ILE A 35 -12.81 7.06 14.99
C ILE A 35 -13.02 8.10 13.89
N TRP A 36 -11.99 8.86 13.54
CA TRP A 36 -12.15 10.02 12.67
C TRP A 36 -11.74 9.70 11.24
N ALA A 37 -12.67 9.88 10.30
CA ALA A 37 -12.38 9.75 8.87
C ALA A 37 -11.39 10.85 8.45
N LYS A 38 -10.21 10.43 7.96
CA LYS A 38 -9.16 11.37 7.58
C LYS A 38 -9.40 11.92 6.17
N LYS A 39 -9.26 13.24 6.02
CA LYS A 39 -9.34 13.94 4.72
C LYS A 39 -8.15 13.66 3.82
N SER A 40 -6.98 13.41 4.42
CA SER A 40 -5.78 12.96 3.72
C SER A 40 -5.57 11.49 4.02
N ASN A 41 -5.61 10.65 2.99
CA ASN A 41 -5.39 9.21 3.08
C ASN A 41 -4.50 8.77 1.91
N LEU A 42 -3.84 7.63 2.07
CA LEU A 42 -3.18 6.96 0.95
C LEU A 42 -4.25 6.27 0.09
N ILE A 43 -4.02 6.18 -1.22
CA ILE A 43 -4.92 5.52 -2.19
C ILE A 43 -5.39 4.16 -1.69
N ASN A 44 -4.47 3.40 -1.09
CA ASN A 44 -4.65 2.03 -0.65
C ASN A 44 -4.88 1.88 0.87
N ASN A 45 -5.09 2.97 1.60
CA ASN A 45 -5.27 2.93 3.06
C ASN A 45 -6.28 3.96 3.57
N PRO A 46 -7.57 3.84 3.22
CA PRO A 46 -8.60 4.70 3.79
C PRO A 46 -8.82 4.34 5.26
N ILE A 47 -8.23 5.13 6.16
CA ILE A 47 -8.43 4.95 7.61
C ILE A 47 -9.56 5.84 8.15
N GLY A 48 -10.08 5.44 9.30
CA GLY A 48 -11.21 6.08 9.97
C GLY A 48 -12.56 5.57 9.44
N ILE A 49 -13.31 4.91 10.32
CA ILE A 49 -14.68 4.46 9.99
C ILE A 49 -15.71 5.59 10.17
N GLY A 50 -15.37 6.64 10.91
CA GLY A 50 -16.25 7.78 11.19
C GLY A 50 -17.00 7.60 12.51
N ILE A 51 -17.15 8.70 13.25
CA ILE A 51 -17.69 8.72 14.62
C ILE A 51 -19.05 8.03 14.74
N VAL A 52 -19.93 8.17 13.75
CA VAL A 52 -21.27 7.56 13.78
C VAL A 52 -21.17 6.03 13.75
N ILE A 53 -20.32 5.49 12.87
CA ILE A 53 -20.09 4.04 12.79
C ILE A 53 -19.37 3.56 14.03
N SER A 54 -18.39 4.31 14.56
CA SER A 54 -17.71 3.98 15.82
C SER A 54 -18.67 3.89 17.00
N LEU A 55 -19.59 4.86 17.14
CA LEU A 55 -20.60 4.84 18.20
C LEU A 55 -21.60 3.70 18.01
N LEU A 56 -22.04 3.44 16.77
CA LEU A 56 -22.92 2.32 16.48
C LEU A 56 -22.24 0.97 16.78
N PHE A 57 -20.95 0.85 16.50
CA PHE A 57 -20.15 -0.32 16.82
C PHE A 57 -20.03 -0.52 18.33
N ILE A 58 -19.72 0.54 19.10
CA ILE A 58 -19.67 0.48 20.57
C ILE A 58 -21.03 0.05 21.14
N LEU A 59 -22.13 0.63 20.65
CA LEU A 59 -23.49 0.22 21.03
C LEU A 59 -23.76 -1.25 20.70
N SER A 60 -23.31 -1.72 19.54
CA SER A 60 -23.46 -3.11 19.11
C SER A 60 -22.72 -4.06 20.03
N VAL A 61 -21.46 -3.77 20.33
CA VAL A 61 -20.62 -4.58 21.22
C VAL A 61 -21.25 -4.62 22.62
N GLY A 62 -21.66 -3.48 23.17
CA GLY A 62 -22.36 -3.41 24.46
C GLY A 62 -23.64 -4.25 24.46
N TYR A 63 -24.47 -4.11 23.41
CA TYR A 63 -25.71 -4.88 23.27
C TYR A 63 -25.46 -6.40 23.19
N ILE A 64 -24.42 -6.81 22.45
CA ILE A 64 -23.99 -8.20 22.34
C ILE A 64 -23.57 -8.74 23.72
N PHE A 65 -22.77 -7.98 24.48
CA PHE A 65 -22.37 -8.36 25.84
C PHE A 65 -23.56 -8.49 26.80
N PHE A 66 -24.53 -7.58 26.77
CA PHE A 66 -25.76 -7.72 27.57
C PHE A 66 -26.55 -9.00 27.22
N ARG A 67 -26.39 -9.53 26.01
CA ARG A 67 -27.04 -10.77 25.55
C ARG A 67 -26.08 -11.95 25.43
N TYR A 68 -24.96 -11.95 26.16
CA TYR A 68 -23.89 -12.96 26.02
C TYR A 68 -24.40 -14.41 26.11
N LYS A 69 -25.38 -14.72 26.97
CA LYS A 69 -25.98 -16.07 27.09
C LYS A 69 -26.58 -16.58 25.78
N GLN A 70 -26.95 -15.67 24.88
CA GLN A 70 -27.52 -16.02 23.58
C GLN A 70 -26.45 -16.32 22.53
N LEU A 71 -25.20 -15.90 22.74
CA LEU A 71 -24.08 -16.16 21.82
C LEU A 71 -23.72 -17.65 21.75
N ALA A 72 -23.95 -18.39 22.84
CA ALA A 72 -23.73 -19.85 22.87
C ALA A 72 -24.72 -20.64 22.00
N LYS A 73 -25.79 -20.01 21.49
CA LYS A 73 -26.77 -20.69 20.64
C LYS A 73 -26.22 -20.83 19.22
N LYS A 74 -26.31 -22.03 18.64
CA LYS A 74 -25.86 -22.34 17.26
C LYS A 74 -26.34 -21.32 16.21
N LYS A 75 -27.57 -20.82 16.36
CA LYS A 75 -28.15 -19.80 15.44
C LYS A 75 -27.43 -18.44 15.45
N ASN A 76 -26.65 -18.15 16.49
CA ASN A 76 -25.92 -16.90 16.69
C ASN A 76 -24.40 -17.09 16.52
N SER A 77 -23.95 -18.24 15.99
CA SER A 77 -22.52 -18.52 15.80
C SER A 77 -21.81 -17.46 14.95
N TRP A 78 -22.51 -16.90 13.97
CA TRP A 78 -21.99 -15.85 13.10
C TRP A 78 -21.56 -14.58 13.86
N ILE A 79 -22.21 -14.25 14.99
CA ILE A 79 -21.83 -13.11 15.83
C ILE A 79 -20.48 -13.41 16.49
N THR A 80 -20.34 -14.60 17.06
CA THR A 80 -19.08 -15.06 17.67
C THR A 80 -17.96 -15.11 16.65
N THR A 81 -18.21 -15.65 15.45
CA THR A 81 -17.24 -15.64 14.34
C THR A 81 -16.84 -14.22 13.95
N SER A 82 -17.79 -13.29 13.88
CA SER A 82 -17.52 -11.89 13.53
C SER A 82 -16.73 -11.16 14.62
N LEU A 83 -16.98 -11.46 15.91
CA LEU A 83 -16.19 -10.93 17.02
C LEU A 83 -14.75 -11.43 16.99
N ILE A 84 -14.55 -12.73 16.79
CA ILE A 84 -13.21 -13.32 16.67
C ILE A 84 -12.47 -12.72 15.46
N TRP A 85 -13.14 -12.60 14.32
CA TRP A 85 -12.59 -11.98 13.13
C TRP A 85 -12.22 -10.50 13.38
N PHE A 86 -13.10 -9.72 14.04
CA PHE A 86 -12.79 -8.37 14.44
C PHE A 86 -11.54 -8.30 15.34
N ILE A 87 -11.45 -9.15 16.37
CA ILE A 87 -10.28 -9.17 17.28
C ILE A 87 -9.00 -9.46 16.50
N ILE A 88 -8.98 -10.48 15.64
CA ILE A 88 -7.81 -10.84 14.84
C ILE A 88 -7.40 -9.69 13.92
N THR A 89 -8.35 -9.14 13.17
CA THR A 89 -8.06 -8.04 12.23
C THR A 89 -7.67 -6.75 12.94
N PHE A 90 -8.25 -6.46 14.11
CA PHE A 90 -7.86 -5.31 14.94
C PHE A 90 -6.43 -5.44 15.47
N LEU A 91 -6.03 -6.64 15.92
CA LEU A 91 -4.65 -6.91 16.35
C LEU A 91 -3.67 -6.77 15.19
N LEU A 92 -4.02 -7.29 14.00
CA LEU A 92 -3.19 -7.18 12.80
C LEU A 92 -3.07 -5.73 12.30
N VAL A 93 -4.14 -4.93 12.36
CA VAL A 93 -4.07 -3.49 12.06
C VAL A 93 -3.15 -2.78 13.05
N ASN A 94 -3.19 -3.16 14.33
CA ASN A 94 -2.34 -2.58 15.38
C ASN A 94 -1.02 -3.35 15.59
N SER A 95 -0.55 -4.13 14.62
CA SER A 95 0.65 -4.95 14.79
C SER A 95 1.87 -4.10 15.15
N ALA A 96 2.04 -2.95 14.50
CA ALA A 96 3.10 -1.99 14.82
C ALA A 96 2.88 -1.29 16.17
N THR A 97 1.64 -0.94 16.51
CA THR A 97 1.30 -0.29 17.79
C THR A 97 1.57 -1.21 18.98
N PHE A 98 1.29 -2.50 18.85
CA PHE A 98 1.48 -3.50 19.92
C PHE A 98 2.80 -4.26 19.82
N ASN A 99 3.67 -3.89 18.88
CA ASN A 99 4.93 -4.58 18.60
C ASN A 99 4.76 -6.11 18.44
N LEU A 100 3.72 -6.53 17.71
CA LEU A 100 3.45 -7.94 17.47
C LEU A 100 4.53 -8.54 16.55
N PRO A 101 4.94 -9.79 16.77
CA PRO A 101 5.98 -10.44 15.95
C PRO A 101 5.55 -10.70 14.51
N ILE A 102 4.26 -10.51 14.18
CA ILE A 102 3.70 -10.76 12.85
C ILE A 102 3.04 -9.47 12.36
N GLY A 103 3.65 -8.82 11.35
CA GLY A 103 3.08 -7.67 10.65
C GLY A 103 2.62 -8.03 9.25
N ILE A 104 1.32 -8.27 9.06
CA ILE A 104 0.76 -8.50 7.71
C ILE A 104 0.22 -7.17 7.20
N PHE A 105 1.11 -6.33 6.65
CA PHE A 105 0.75 -5.12 5.90
C PHE A 105 -0.44 -4.37 6.50
N ALA A 106 -0.27 -3.81 7.70
CA ALA A 106 -1.38 -3.30 8.52
C ALA A 106 -2.37 -2.39 7.76
N PHE A 107 -1.86 -1.63 6.79
CA PHE A 107 -2.66 -0.80 5.88
C PHE A 107 -3.71 -1.58 5.06
N ARG A 108 -3.40 -2.80 4.59
CA ARG A 108 -4.36 -3.65 3.83
C ARG A 108 -5.38 -4.30 4.75
N THR A 109 -5.00 -4.55 5.99
CA THR A 109 -5.86 -5.24 6.95
C THR A 109 -7.04 -4.36 7.42
N TRP A 110 -6.96 -3.04 7.24
CA TRP A 110 -8.10 -2.12 7.44
C TRP A 110 -9.34 -2.54 6.65
N LEU A 111 -9.17 -2.92 5.37
CA LEU A 111 -10.27 -3.38 4.53
C LEU A 111 -10.90 -4.66 5.09
N LEU A 112 -10.07 -5.60 5.55
CA LEU A 112 -10.52 -6.86 6.13
C LEU A 112 -11.24 -6.65 7.46
N MET A 113 -10.83 -5.66 8.25
CA MET A 113 -11.47 -5.28 9.52
C MET A 113 -12.82 -4.59 9.32
N ALA A 114 -13.03 -3.87 8.21
CA ALA A 114 -14.30 -3.20 7.93
C ALA A 114 -15.47 -4.18 7.79
N VAL A 115 -15.22 -5.41 7.29
CA VAL A 115 -16.24 -6.44 7.11
C VAL A 115 -16.87 -6.87 8.45
N PRO A 116 -16.14 -7.40 9.45
CA PRO A 116 -16.73 -7.77 10.72
C PRO A 116 -17.31 -6.58 11.49
N ILE A 117 -16.74 -5.37 11.36
CA ILE A 117 -17.35 -4.15 11.94
C ILE A 117 -18.75 -3.91 11.36
N SER A 118 -18.91 -4.01 10.04
CA SER A 118 -20.22 -3.81 9.39
C SER A 118 -21.26 -4.84 9.82
N ILE A 119 -20.86 -6.11 9.94
CA ILE A 119 -21.71 -7.20 10.42
C ILE A 119 -22.13 -6.93 11.87
N LEU A 120 -21.19 -6.59 12.75
CA LEU A 120 -21.47 -6.31 14.15
C LEU A 120 -22.35 -5.06 14.33
N CYS A 121 -22.15 -4.00 13.54
CA CYS A 121 -22.99 -2.80 13.54
C CYS A 121 -24.48 -3.09 13.27
N THR A 122 -24.78 -4.21 12.61
CA THR A 122 -26.16 -4.63 12.37
C THR A 122 -26.89 -4.94 13.67
N GLU A 123 -26.22 -5.50 14.69
CA GLU A 123 -26.81 -5.74 16.01
C GLU A 123 -27.16 -4.44 16.73
N GLY A 124 -26.30 -3.42 16.64
CA GLY A 124 -26.59 -2.08 17.16
C GLY A 124 -27.77 -1.43 16.46
N LEU A 125 -27.88 -1.58 15.13
CA LEU A 125 -29.03 -1.09 14.38
C LEU A 125 -30.33 -1.78 14.82
N PHE A 126 -30.30 -3.11 15.01
CA PHE A 126 -31.45 -3.84 15.53
C PHE A 126 -31.82 -3.42 16.95
N PHE A 127 -30.84 -3.11 17.80
CA PHE A 127 -31.09 -2.54 19.12
C PHE A 127 -31.81 -1.18 19.02
N LEU A 128 -31.34 -0.29 18.15
CA LEU A 128 -31.99 1.00 17.90
C LEU A 128 -33.43 0.84 17.38
N PHE A 129 -33.70 -0.11 16.48
CA PHE A 129 -35.06 -0.39 16.00
C PHE A 129 -36.00 -0.92 17.08
N ARG A 130 -35.49 -1.72 18.03
CA ARG A 130 -36.29 -2.16 19.19
C ARG A 130 -36.62 -0.98 20.10
N LEU A 131 -35.63 -0.11 20.34
CA LEU A 131 -35.82 1.11 21.12
C LEU A 131 -36.82 2.05 20.45
N SER A 132 -36.73 2.24 19.14
CA SER A 132 -37.66 3.05 18.36
C SER A 132 -39.10 2.58 18.53
N SER A 133 -39.31 1.27 18.46
CA SER A 133 -40.64 0.67 18.60
C SER A 133 -41.22 0.92 19.99
N LYS A 134 -40.38 0.92 21.04
CA LYS A 134 -40.78 1.27 22.42
C LYS A 134 -41.24 2.73 22.54
N TYR A 135 -40.58 3.65 21.84
CA TYR A 135 -40.91 5.09 21.86
C TYR A 135 -41.82 5.53 20.70
N LYS A 136 -42.40 4.58 19.94
CA LYS A 136 -43.25 4.84 18.76
C LYS A 136 -42.56 5.68 17.66
N ILE A 137 -41.24 5.62 17.57
CA ILE A 137 -40.45 6.24 16.49
C ILE A 137 -40.39 5.26 15.31
N GLY A 138 -40.75 5.72 14.12
CA GLY A 138 -40.68 4.92 12.90
C GLY A 138 -39.25 4.46 12.58
N LYS A 139 -39.06 3.16 12.30
CA LYS A 139 -37.73 2.58 11.98
C LYS A 139 -37.06 3.27 10.78
N ALA A 140 -37.87 3.68 9.80
CA ALA A 140 -37.39 4.42 8.63
C ALA A 140 -36.73 5.75 9.01
N ILE A 141 -37.26 6.46 10.01
CA ILE A 141 -36.69 7.73 10.49
C ILE A 141 -35.29 7.49 11.06
N ILE A 142 -35.12 6.45 11.89
CA ILE A 142 -33.79 6.09 12.42
C ILE A 142 -32.82 5.74 11.30
N LEU A 143 -33.25 4.95 10.32
CA LEU A 143 -32.39 4.56 9.21
C LEU A 143 -31.96 5.78 8.39
N ILE A 144 -32.89 6.69 8.07
CA ILE A 144 -32.61 7.94 7.34
C ILE A 144 -31.62 8.80 8.12
N LEU A 145 -31.86 9.03 9.42
CA LEU A 145 -30.96 9.82 10.26
C LEU A 145 -29.57 9.22 10.32
N LEU A 146 -29.47 7.90 10.45
CA LEU A 146 -28.19 7.19 10.50
C LEU A 146 -27.43 7.32 9.17
N VAL A 147 -28.11 7.13 8.04
CA VAL A 147 -27.51 7.29 6.70
C VAL A 147 -27.02 8.71 6.49
N LEU A 148 -27.84 9.72 6.80
CA LEU A 148 -27.43 11.13 6.70
C LEU A 148 -26.22 11.44 7.59
N ALA A 149 -26.20 10.92 8.82
CA ALA A 149 -25.09 11.12 9.74
C ALA A 149 -23.79 10.43 9.25
N ILE A 150 -23.89 9.24 8.67
CA ILE A 150 -22.74 8.55 8.04
C ILE A 150 -22.23 9.35 6.84
N LEU A 151 -23.13 9.84 5.98
CA LEU A 151 -22.76 10.68 4.83
C LEU A 151 -22.02 11.96 5.26
N GLN A 152 -22.46 12.59 6.34
CA GLN A 152 -21.80 13.80 6.85
C GLN A 152 -20.45 13.52 7.51
N THR A 153 -20.28 12.37 8.17
CA THR A 153 -19.09 12.13 9.01
C THR A 153 -17.97 11.36 8.33
N SER A 154 -18.28 10.46 7.37
CA SER A 154 -17.25 9.63 6.72
C SER A 154 -17.26 9.69 5.20
N PHE A 155 -18.41 9.94 4.56
CA PHE A 155 -18.50 9.91 3.10
C PHE A 155 -17.71 11.04 2.45
N SER A 156 -17.85 12.29 2.91
CA SER A 156 -17.17 13.43 2.27
C SER A 156 -15.65 13.25 2.19
N ALA A 157 -15.01 12.80 3.28
CA ALA A 157 -13.58 12.56 3.32
C ALA A 157 -13.16 11.43 2.36
N LYS A 158 -13.90 10.32 2.35
CA LYS A 158 -13.62 9.19 1.46
C LYS A 158 -13.88 9.52 0.00
N TYR A 159 -14.94 10.25 -0.30
CA TYR A 159 -15.27 10.69 -1.65
C TYR A 159 -14.16 11.59 -2.20
N THR A 160 -13.76 12.61 -1.44
CA THR A 160 -12.72 13.56 -1.84
C THR A 160 -11.41 12.87 -2.21
N VAL A 161 -10.98 11.90 -1.40
CA VAL A 161 -9.76 11.12 -1.65
C VAL A 161 -9.92 10.25 -2.91
N ASN A 162 -11.03 9.54 -3.06
CA ASN A 162 -11.23 8.65 -4.21
C ASN A 162 -11.47 9.40 -5.53
N THR A 163 -11.93 10.66 -5.48
CA THR A 163 -12.12 11.51 -6.68
C THR A 163 -11.02 12.53 -6.86
N ALA A 164 -9.99 12.55 -6.00
CA ALA A 164 -8.84 13.42 -6.18
C ALA A 164 -8.11 13.05 -7.47
N ASN A 165 -7.54 14.05 -8.13
CA ASN A 165 -6.60 13.79 -9.21
C ASN A 165 -5.29 13.27 -8.61
N TRP A 166 -5.06 11.97 -8.75
CA TRP A 166 -3.83 11.33 -8.29
C TRP A 166 -2.74 11.54 -9.34
N TYR A 167 -1.55 11.93 -8.88
CA TYR A 167 -0.36 11.86 -9.72
C TYR A 167 -0.19 10.43 -10.24
N ALA A 168 0.45 10.27 -11.39
CA ALA A 168 0.62 8.99 -12.06
C ALA A 168 1.56 8.06 -11.27
N GLY A 169 1.08 7.51 -10.15
CA GLY A 169 1.82 6.60 -9.30
C GLY A 169 3.19 7.15 -8.88
N ASN A 170 4.24 6.39 -9.19
CA ASN A 170 5.60 6.70 -8.79
C ASN A 170 6.34 7.67 -9.73
N PHE A 171 5.79 7.97 -10.92
CA PHE A 171 6.43 8.87 -11.89
C PHE A 171 6.59 10.29 -11.31
N LYS A 172 7.77 10.90 -11.51
CA LYS A 172 8.09 12.23 -10.97
C LYS A 172 7.75 13.36 -11.93
N THR A 173 7.80 13.09 -13.22
CA THR A 173 7.51 14.08 -14.25
C THR A 173 6.63 13.48 -15.36
N PRO A 174 5.79 14.29 -16.02
CA PRO A 174 5.06 13.86 -17.21
C PRO A 174 5.98 13.32 -18.32
N GLN A 175 7.20 13.85 -18.42
CA GLN A 175 8.20 13.41 -19.40
C GLN A 175 8.73 12.01 -19.10
N GLU A 176 8.89 11.66 -17.81
CA GLU A 176 9.21 10.29 -17.41
C GLU A 176 8.09 9.32 -17.84
N ILE A 177 6.81 9.69 -17.68
CA ILE A 177 5.69 8.90 -18.19
C ILE A 177 5.83 8.68 -19.71
N GLY A 178 6.22 9.72 -20.46
CA GLY A 178 6.48 9.63 -21.90
C GLY A 178 7.49 8.54 -22.27
N ALA A 179 8.54 8.38 -21.46
CA ALA A 179 9.54 7.33 -21.66
C ALA A 179 8.97 5.92 -21.46
N TYR A 180 8.16 5.71 -20.43
CA TYR A 180 7.52 4.42 -20.21
C TYR A 180 6.42 4.14 -21.26
N VAL A 181 5.71 5.18 -21.72
CA VAL A 181 4.76 5.06 -22.83
C VAL A 181 5.45 4.65 -24.13
N TRP A 182 6.66 5.16 -24.40
CA TRP A 182 7.44 4.76 -25.56
C TRP A 182 7.78 3.27 -25.56
N LEU A 183 7.87 2.60 -24.41
CA LEU A 183 8.07 1.15 -24.37
C LEU A 183 6.97 0.38 -25.11
N LYS A 184 5.78 0.96 -25.32
CA LYS A 184 4.71 0.34 -26.14
C LYS A 184 5.11 0.15 -27.61
N THR A 185 6.13 0.83 -28.12
CA THR A 185 6.64 0.64 -29.49
C THR A 185 7.55 -0.57 -29.61
N LEU A 186 8.02 -1.12 -28.49
CA LEU A 186 8.85 -2.32 -28.45
C LEU A 186 7.97 -3.59 -28.40
N PRO A 187 8.47 -4.74 -28.88
CA PRO A 187 7.79 -6.03 -28.74
C PRO A 187 7.36 -6.35 -27.30
N LEU A 188 6.38 -7.23 -27.17
CA LEU A 188 6.00 -7.79 -25.86
C LEU A 188 7.22 -8.53 -25.26
N ASP A 189 7.33 -8.48 -23.94
CA ASP A 189 8.37 -9.17 -23.17
C ASP A 189 9.81 -8.77 -23.49
N THR A 190 10.03 -7.70 -24.27
CA THR A 190 11.36 -7.08 -24.40
C THR A 190 11.92 -6.80 -23.01
N LYS A 191 13.16 -7.22 -22.78
CA LYS A 191 13.82 -7.11 -21.47
C LYS A 191 14.32 -5.69 -21.25
N VAL A 192 13.76 -5.00 -20.27
CA VAL A 192 14.06 -3.59 -19.97
C VAL A 192 14.43 -3.48 -18.50
N PHE A 193 15.59 -2.90 -18.20
CA PHE A 193 16.03 -2.69 -16.83
C PHE A 193 15.84 -1.23 -16.39
N THR A 194 15.58 -1.01 -15.11
CA THR A 194 15.58 0.30 -14.44
C THR A 194 15.86 0.09 -12.95
N PHE A 195 16.48 1.06 -12.28
CA PHE A 195 16.78 0.93 -10.84
C PHE A 195 15.59 1.35 -9.95
N ALA A 196 14.81 2.36 -10.36
CA ALA A 196 13.76 2.93 -9.52
C ALA A 196 12.36 2.34 -9.75
N LEU A 197 11.99 2.01 -10.99
CA LEU A 197 10.59 1.81 -11.40
C LEU A 197 10.35 0.46 -12.10
N ALA A 198 10.79 -0.63 -11.46
CA ALA A 198 10.73 -1.95 -12.05
C ALA A 198 9.28 -2.45 -12.27
N VAL A 199 8.34 -2.07 -11.40
CA VAL A 199 6.92 -2.46 -11.54
C VAL A 199 6.30 -1.77 -12.75
N GLU A 200 6.70 -0.52 -13.02
CA GLU A 200 6.24 0.25 -14.15
C GLU A 200 6.68 -0.39 -15.47
N VAL A 201 7.90 -0.92 -15.56
CA VAL A 201 8.33 -1.71 -16.73
C VAL A 201 7.36 -2.85 -17.01
N THR A 202 7.03 -3.66 -15.99
CA THR A 202 6.04 -4.74 -16.12
C THR A 202 4.65 -4.21 -16.51
N GLY A 203 4.24 -3.06 -15.97
CA GLY A 203 2.97 -2.41 -16.31
C GLY A 203 2.83 -1.99 -17.77
N PHE A 204 3.95 -1.85 -18.50
CA PHE A 204 3.98 -1.57 -19.95
C PHE A 204 4.28 -2.82 -20.81
N ASN A 205 3.99 -4.01 -20.26
CA ASN A 205 4.19 -5.32 -20.90
C ASN A 205 5.64 -5.53 -21.37
N LYS A 206 6.58 -5.21 -20.48
CA LYS A 206 8.01 -5.46 -20.65
C LYS A 206 8.52 -6.34 -19.53
N TYR A 207 9.62 -7.02 -19.79
CA TYR A 207 10.15 -7.99 -18.85
C TYR A 207 11.26 -7.38 -17.99
N ILE A 208 11.12 -7.54 -16.68
CA ILE A 208 12.17 -7.36 -15.68
C ILE A 208 11.92 -8.39 -14.56
N CYS A 209 12.94 -9.15 -14.17
CA CYS A 209 12.75 -10.15 -13.12
C CYS A 209 12.93 -9.54 -11.73
N ILE A 210 11.88 -8.94 -11.17
CA ILE A 210 11.92 -8.34 -9.82
C ILE A 210 12.05 -9.37 -8.68
N TRP A 211 11.91 -10.66 -9.00
CA TRP A 211 11.93 -11.77 -8.04
C TRP A 211 13.17 -12.66 -8.15
N CYS A 212 14.03 -12.42 -9.13
CA CYS A 212 15.29 -13.14 -9.26
C CYS A 212 16.31 -12.54 -8.30
N ASP A 213 17.07 -13.40 -7.61
CA ASP A 213 17.93 -12.96 -6.50
C ASP A 213 18.98 -11.92 -6.92
N ASP A 214 19.59 -12.08 -8.09
CA ASP A 214 20.60 -11.16 -8.59
C ASP A 214 20.03 -9.80 -8.99
N GLU A 215 18.87 -9.79 -9.66
CA GLU A 215 18.12 -8.59 -10.00
C GLU A 215 17.59 -7.87 -8.76
N TYR A 216 17.06 -8.62 -7.79
CA TYR A 216 16.63 -8.05 -6.51
C TYR A 216 17.80 -7.40 -5.77
N ASN A 217 18.95 -8.07 -5.70
CA ASN A 217 20.14 -7.55 -5.03
C ASN A 217 20.65 -6.24 -5.65
N ILE A 218 20.67 -6.14 -6.98
CA ILE A 218 21.09 -4.90 -7.66
C ILE A 218 20.03 -3.80 -7.51
N LEU A 219 18.73 -4.12 -7.49
CA LEU A 219 17.66 -3.15 -7.23
C LEU A 219 17.72 -2.59 -5.81
N GLN A 220 18.08 -3.42 -4.82
CA GLN A 220 18.26 -3.00 -3.43
C GLN A 220 19.50 -2.12 -3.25
N LYS A 221 20.64 -2.50 -3.85
CA LYS A 221 21.86 -1.67 -3.84
C LYS A 221 21.66 -0.37 -4.62
N GLY A 222 20.92 -0.44 -5.72
CA GLY A 222 20.69 0.69 -6.60
C GLY A 222 21.95 1.15 -7.34
N ILE A 223 21.98 2.44 -7.66
CA ILE A 223 23.12 3.09 -8.30
C ILE A 223 24.31 3.20 -7.35
N THR A 224 24.06 3.30 -6.03
CA THR A 224 25.10 3.46 -5.01
C THR A 224 26.04 2.25 -4.98
N GLY A 225 27.28 2.45 -5.44
CA GLY A 225 28.30 1.40 -5.51
C GLY A 225 28.34 0.60 -6.81
N SER A 226 27.52 0.96 -7.79
CA SER A 226 27.55 0.38 -9.14
C SER A 226 28.47 1.19 -10.06
N THR A 227 29.39 0.52 -10.76
CA THR A 227 30.19 1.15 -11.82
C THR A 227 29.52 0.95 -13.18
N PRO A 228 29.80 1.81 -14.19
CA PRO A 228 29.29 1.61 -15.55
C PRO A 228 29.54 0.20 -16.09
N ASP A 229 30.73 -0.35 -15.84
CA ASP A 229 31.10 -1.70 -16.26
C ASP A 229 30.31 -2.78 -15.52
N SER A 230 30.09 -2.64 -14.22
CA SER A 230 29.32 -3.63 -13.47
C SER A 230 27.86 -3.64 -13.90
N VAL A 231 27.26 -2.47 -14.15
CA VAL A 231 25.89 -2.35 -14.65
C VAL A 231 25.78 -2.97 -16.04
N TYR A 232 26.66 -2.60 -16.97
CA TYR A 232 26.63 -3.20 -18.31
C TYR A 232 26.80 -4.72 -18.30
N ASN A 233 27.78 -5.24 -17.54
CA ASN A 233 28.01 -6.68 -17.46
C ASN A 233 26.79 -7.42 -16.89
N PHE A 234 26.11 -6.81 -15.91
CA PHE A 234 24.84 -7.32 -15.39
C PHE A 234 23.76 -7.33 -16.47
N LEU A 235 23.58 -6.21 -17.20
CA LEU A 235 22.58 -6.09 -18.27
C LEU A 235 22.80 -7.15 -19.36
N LYS A 236 24.05 -7.32 -19.82
CA LYS A 236 24.41 -8.33 -20.83
C LYS A 236 24.20 -9.75 -20.33
N ARG A 237 24.67 -10.07 -19.13
CA ARG A 237 24.54 -11.41 -18.55
C ARG A 237 23.07 -11.85 -18.43
N ASN A 238 22.19 -10.92 -18.11
CA ASN A 238 20.74 -11.18 -17.97
C ASN A 238 19.93 -10.92 -19.24
N ASN A 239 20.61 -10.62 -20.35
CA ASN A 239 20.04 -10.36 -21.68
C ASN A 239 19.04 -9.20 -21.70
N TYR A 240 19.29 -8.14 -20.93
CA TYR A 240 18.52 -6.89 -21.03
C TYR A 240 18.88 -6.16 -22.32
N GLU A 241 17.86 -5.79 -23.09
CA GLU A 241 18.00 -5.08 -24.37
C GLU A 241 18.02 -3.56 -24.18
N TYR A 242 17.28 -3.07 -23.18
CA TYR A 242 17.19 -1.65 -22.86
C TYR A 242 17.42 -1.39 -21.38
N PHE A 243 17.93 -0.20 -21.10
CA PHE A 243 18.12 0.34 -19.75
C PHE A 243 17.55 1.76 -19.69
N ILE A 244 16.72 2.02 -18.67
CA ILE A 244 16.08 3.33 -18.46
C ILE A 244 16.70 3.98 -17.23
N VAL A 245 17.13 5.23 -17.41
CA VAL A 245 17.50 6.16 -16.33
C VAL A 245 16.51 7.31 -16.34
N GLY A 246 15.58 7.32 -15.38
CA GLY A 246 14.49 8.29 -15.27
C GLY A 246 14.65 9.27 -14.11
N ALA A 247 13.80 10.30 -14.08
CA ALA A 247 13.72 11.28 -13.00
C ALA A 247 13.57 10.64 -11.60
N SER A 248 12.94 9.47 -11.52
CA SER A 248 12.82 8.68 -10.29
C SER A 248 14.18 8.18 -9.79
N ASP A 249 15.11 7.82 -10.68
CA ASP A 249 16.48 7.43 -10.32
C ASP A 249 17.24 8.65 -9.76
N PHE A 250 17.13 9.80 -10.42
CA PHE A 250 17.72 11.06 -9.96
C PHE A 250 17.25 11.46 -8.56
N LEU A 251 15.95 11.33 -8.28
CA LEU A 251 15.39 11.65 -6.97
C LEU A 251 15.84 10.64 -5.89
N LYS A 252 15.94 9.36 -6.26
CA LYS A 252 16.25 8.27 -5.31
C LYS A 252 17.74 8.22 -4.96
N TYR A 253 18.62 8.40 -5.95
CA TYR A 253 20.07 8.21 -5.81
C TYR A 253 20.87 9.51 -5.85
N GLY A 254 20.23 10.64 -6.19
CA GLY A 254 20.86 11.94 -6.31
C GLY A 254 21.45 12.19 -7.69
N THR A 255 21.53 13.48 -8.04
CA THR A 255 21.88 13.92 -9.39
C THR A 255 23.29 13.54 -9.81
N ASN A 256 24.28 13.74 -8.93
CA ASN A 256 25.68 13.50 -9.26
C ASN A 256 25.93 12.02 -9.55
N GLN A 257 25.52 11.12 -8.64
CA GLN A 257 25.72 9.68 -8.81
C GLN A 257 25.01 9.12 -10.05
N THR A 258 23.77 9.56 -10.29
CA THR A 258 22.99 9.13 -11.46
C THR A 258 23.63 9.63 -12.76
N ASN A 259 24.10 10.89 -12.79
CA ASN A 259 24.81 11.45 -13.95
C ASN A 259 26.16 10.76 -14.19
N ASP A 260 26.94 10.50 -13.15
CA ASP A 260 28.23 9.84 -13.27
C ASP A 260 28.08 8.45 -13.89
N LEU A 261 27.08 7.68 -13.42
CA LEU A 261 26.74 6.38 -14.01
C LEU A 261 26.29 6.51 -15.48
N LEU A 262 25.34 7.42 -15.74
CA LEU A 262 24.77 7.62 -17.08
C LEU A 262 25.85 8.03 -18.10
N MET A 263 26.65 9.04 -17.75
CA MET A 263 27.74 9.52 -18.60
C MET A 263 28.84 8.48 -18.75
N GLY A 264 29.18 7.75 -17.68
CA GLY A 264 30.13 6.64 -17.74
C GLY A 264 29.68 5.53 -18.70
N LEU A 265 28.40 5.18 -18.69
CA LEU A 265 27.83 4.22 -19.63
C LEU A 265 27.88 4.74 -21.07
N LEU A 266 27.45 5.99 -21.31
CA LEU A 266 27.48 6.60 -22.64
C LEU A 266 28.90 6.70 -23.22
N ASN A 267 29.87 7.10 -22.41
CA ASN A 267 31.27 7.23 -22.83
C ASN A 267 31.96 5.87 -23.10
N SER A 268 31.42 4.78 -22.55
CA SER A 268 32.00 3.44 -22.72
C SER A 268 31.69 2.79 -24.08
N ASN A 269 30.80 3.38 -24.89
CA ASN A 269 30.25 2.80 -26.14
C ASN A 269 29.56 1.43 -25.97
N LYS A 270 29.29 1.01 -24.72
CA LYS A 270 28.59 -0.24 -24.40
C LYS A 270 27.07 -0.12 -24.49
N VAL A 271 26.58 1.11 -24.55
CA VAL A 271 25.17 1.43 -24.73
C VAL A 271 25.04 2.55 -25.75
N THR A 272 23.88 2.66 -26.39
CA THR A 272 23.56 3.75 -27.31
C THR A 272 22.22 4.38 -26.93
N PRO A 273 22.05 5.72 -27.03
CA PRO A 273 20.76 6.34 -26.80
C PRO A 273 19.71 5.83 -27.79
N ALA A 274 18.63 5.23 -27.28
CA ALA A 274 17.48 4.82 -28.08
C ALA A 274 16.43 5.94 -28.17
N GLN A 275 16.20 6.63 -27.05
CA GLN A 275 15.27 7.75 -26.96
C GLN A 275 15.67 8.65 -25.78
N ASN A 276 15.48 9.96 -25.94
CA ASN A 276 15.72 10.95 -24.89
C ASN A 276 14.45 11.78 -24.68
N PHE A 277 13.99 11.86 -23.43
CA PHE A 277 12.90 12.72 -23.00
C PHE A 277 13.49 13.79 -22.09
N GLU A 278 13.55 15.02 -22.60
CA GLU A 278 14.12 16.16 -21.89
C GLU A 278 13.51 16.28 -20.48
N ASN A 279 14.35 16.31 -19.45
CA ASN A 279 13.95 16.35 -18.03
C ASN A 279 13.04 15.19 -17.55
N GLY A 280 12.97 14.09 -18.31
CA GLY A 280 12.13 12.93 -18.03
C GLY A 280 12.94 11.67 -17.78
N ALA A 281 13.47 11.11 -18.85
CA ALA A 281 14.28 9.90 -18.80
C ALA A 281 15.11 9.72 -20.08
N VAL A 282 16.20 8.99 -19.96
CA VAL A 282 16.99 8.51 -21.09
C VAL A 282 16.83 7.00 -21.19
N ILE A 283 16.47 6.53 -22.39
CA ILE A 283 16.40 5.12 -22.71
C ILE A 283 17.63 4.75 -23.52
N LEU A 284 18.38 3.78 -23.02
CA LEU A 284 19.63 3.30 -23.59
C LEU A 284 19.41 1.89 -24.14
N LYS A 285 19.85 1.65 -25.37
CA LYS A 285 19.95 0.30 -25.94
C LYS A 285 21.28 -0.31 -25.56
N VAL A 286 21.25 -1.53 -25.04
CA VAL A 286 22.44 -2.31 -24.67
C VAL A 286 23.04 -2.93 -25.94
N VAL A 287 24.33 -2.69 -26.19
CA VAL A 287 25.05 -3.20 -27.38
C VAL A 287 25.65 -4.56 -27.09
#